data_AF-A0A1B8X354-F1
#
_entry.id   AF-A0A1B8X354-F1
#
_cell.length_a   1.000
_cell.length_b   1.000
_cell.length_c   1.000
_cell.angle_alpha   90.00
_cell.angle_beta   90.00
_cell.angle_gamma   90.00
#
_symmetry.space_group_name_H-M   'P 1'
#
loop_
_entity.id
_entity.type
_entity.pdbx_description
1 polymer ?
#
loop_
_entity_poly.entity_id
_entity_poly.type
_entity_poly.pdbx_seq_one_letter_code
_entity_poly.pdbx_strand_id
1 'polypeptide(L)'
;MTVEFNRDELGSIVLDSYELMLEIPSPNKKGDKYEIPSRGKLKNLPEALREFVDPQSAILHFTKSASYFLPRSDAKLSDYLQMLLSKVQKIQREESDPEKARERIRYLIGYSNWSMDAVCNIFGMSASDQQVRERVHTMVNAELDLIDREKDVDIIVDKIMKWKSNNPRGR
;
A
#
# COMPACT_ATOMS: atom_id res chain seq x y z
N MET A 1 19.42 -15.51 -5.12
CA MET A 1 18.45 -16.53 -4.67
C MET A 1 17.07 -15.91 -4.74
N THR A 2 16.07 -16.62 -5.23
CA THR A 2 14.68 -16.14 -5.19
C THR A 2 14.17 -16.37 -3.77
N VAL A 3 13.78 -15.31 -3.07
CA VAL A 3 13.13 -15.43 -1.77
C VAL A 3 11.69 -15.90 -2.01
N GLU A 4 11.32 -17.01 -1.40
CA GLU A 4 9.97 -17.55 -1.44
C GLU A 4 9.23 -17.22 -0.14
N PHE A 5 7.98 -16.78 -0.26
CA PHE A 5 7.09 -16.57 0.87
C PHE A 5 6.10 -17.71 0.94
N ASN A 6 5.94 -18.28 2.13
CA ASN A 6 4.82 -19.18 2.35
C ASN A 6 3.49 -18.37 2.39
N ARG A 7 2.37 -19.09 2.35
CA ARG A 7 1.04 -18.47 2.28
C ARG A 7 0.75 -17.53 3.46
N ASP A 8 1.13 -17.89 4.67
CA ASP A 8 0.90 -17.05 5.86
C ASP A 8 1.73 -15.77 5.83
N GLU A 9 2.97 -15.86 5.37
CA GLU A 9 3.85 -14.70 5.21
C GLU A 9 3.31 -13.75 4.15
N LEU A 10 2.91 -14.29 2.99
CA LEU A 10 2.27 -13.52 1.94
C LEU A 10 0.97 -12.91 2.44
N GLY A 11 0.19 -13.66 3.24
CA GLY A 11 -1.04 -13.20 3.83
C GLY A 11 -0.86 -12.00 4.75
N SER A 12 0.17 -12.03 5.61
CA SER A 12 0.52 -10.86 6.44
C SER A 12 0.90 -9.67 5.57
N ILE A 13 1.71 -9.87 4.52
CA ILE A 13 2.18 -8.78 3.65
C ILE A 13 1.01 -8.11 2.93
N VAL A 14 0.10 -8.89 2.34
CA VAL A 14 -1.06 -8.37 1.60
C VAL A 14 -1.98 -7.59 2.54
N LEU A 15 -2.33 -8.13 3.71
CA LEU A 15 -3.17 -7.43 4.68
C LEU A 15 -2.49 -6.16 5.21
N ASP A 16 -1.20 -6.25 5.56
CA ASP A 16 -0.41 -5.11 6.01
C ASP A 16 -0.33 -4.01 4.91
N SER A 17 -0.31 -4.40 3.64
CA SER A 17 -0.31 -3.46 2.51
C SER A 17 -1.64 -2.72 2.35
N TYR A 18 -2.77 -3.39 2.60
CA TYR A 18 -4.09 -2.76 2.59
C TYR A 18 -4.28 -1.81 3.76
N GLU A 19 -3.85 -2.21 4.96
CA GLU A 19 -3.85 -1.31 6.12
C GLU A 19 -3.03 -0.06 5.84
N LEU A 20 -1.82 -0.24 5.28
CA LEU A 20 -0.94 0.86 4.91
C LEU A 20 -1.60 1.76 3.86
N MET A 21 -2.14 1.15 2.79
CA MET A 21 -2.84 1.87 1.73
C MET A 21 -3.96 2.74 2.31
N LEU A 22 -4.75 2.22 3.24
CA LEU A 22 -5.92 2.91 3.80
C LEU A 22 -5.58 4.17 4.61
N GLU A 23 -4.34 4.33 5.06
CA GLU A 23 -3.87 5.54 5.75
C GLU A 23 -3.45 6.68 4.82
N ILE A 24 -3.25 6.42 3.52
CA ILE A 24 -2.88 7.47 2.58
C ILE A 24 -4.04 8.45 2.37
N PRO A 25 -3.79 9.73 2.00
CA PRO A 25 -4.85 10.61 1.54
C PRO A 25 -5.73 9.95 0.47
N SER A 26 -7.05 10.02 0.66
CA SER A 26 -8.02 9.44 -0.28
C SER A 26 -7.84 9.99 -1.70
N PRO A 27 -8.04 9.16 -2.75
CA PRO A 27 -7.98 9.61 -4.12
C PRO A 27 -8.92 10.79 -4.41
N ASN A 28 -8.41 11.81 -5.11
CA ASN A 28 -9.17 12.97 -5.53
C ASN A 28 -9.34 13.00 -7.04
N LYS A 29 -10.53 13.41 -7.50
CA LYS A 29 -10.79 13.61 -8.93
C LYS A 29 -10.07 14.87 -9.42
N LYS A 30 -9.28 14.73 -10.48
CA LYS A 30 -8.55 15.81 -11.16
C LYS A 30 -8.74 15.65 -12.67
N GLY A 31 -9.67 16.42 -13.22
CA GLY A 31 -10.16 16.21 -14.59
C GLY A 31 -10.88 14.85 -14.70
N ASP A 32 -10.46 14.04 -15.66
CA ASP A 32 -11.05 12.71 -15.93
C ASP A 32 -10.39 11.57 -15.14
N LYS A 33 -9.40 11.87 -14.28
CA LYS A 33 -8.63 10.87 -13.55
C LYS A 33 -8.75 11.07 -12.04
N TYR A 34 -8.64 9.98 -11.30
CA TYR A 34 -8.41 10.02 -9.87
C TYR A 34 -6.91 9.93 -9.59
N GLU A 35 -6.43 10.77 -8.68
CA GLU A 35 -5.03 10.82 -8.27
C GLU A 35 -4.95 10.88 -6.75
N ILE A 36 -3.97 10.19 -6.16
CA ILE A 36 -3.59 10.40 -4.77
C ILE A 36 -2.54 11.52 -4.72
N PRO A 37 -2.80 12.67 -4.08
CA PRO A 37 -1.91 13.83 -4.11
C PRO A 37 -0.45 13.53 -3.72
N SER A 38 -0.28 12.60 -2.78
CA SER A 38 1.02 12.24 -2.22
C SER A 38 1.72 11.08 -2.94
N ARG A 39 1.09 10.48 -3.96
CA ARG A 39 1.63 9.34 -4.72
C ARG A 39 3.00 9.63 -5.33
N GLY A 40 3.17 10.84 -5.86
CA GLY A 40 4.42 11.29 -6.49
C GLY A 40 5.62 11.33 -5.53
N LYS A 41 5.38 11.49 -4.22
CA LYS A 41 6.41 11.46 -3.18
C LYS A 41 6.82 10.03 -2.79
N LEU A 42 5.90 9.07 -2.96
CA LEU A 42 6.10 7.66 -2.60
C LEU A 42 6.68 6.81 -3.73
N LYS A 43 6.60 7.26 -4.98
CA LYS A 43 7.01 6.47 -6.16
C LYS A 43 8.49 6.03 -6.15
N ASN A 44 9.35 6.77 -5.45
CA ASN A 44 10.79 6.49 -5.39
C ASN A 44 11.16 5.58 -4.21
N LEU A 45 10.23 5.30 -3.29
CA LEU A 45 10.49 4.45 -2.12
C LEU A 45 10.94 3.03 -2.49
N PRO A 46 10.39 2.37 -3.52
CA PRO A 46 10.92 1.08 -3.98
C PRO A 46 12.37 1.15 -4.48
N GLU A 47 12.78 2.27 -5.09
CA GLU A 47 14.15 2.44 -5.60
C GLU A 47 15.16 2.58 -4.46
N ALA A 48 14.76 3.16 -3.33
CA ALA A 48 15.59 3.24 -2.13
C ALA A 48 15.98 1.86 -1.57
N LEU A 49 15.22 0.79 -1.88
CA LEU A 49 15.56 -0.60 -1.53
C LEU A 49 16.51 -1.27 -2.52
N ARG A 50 16.70 -0.70 -3.72
CA ARG A 50 17.55 -1.25 -4.79
C ARG A 50 18.92 -0.60 -4.87
N GLU A 51 19.09 0.57 -4.27
CA GLU A 51 20.31 1.38 -4.37
C GLU A 51 21.55 0.68 -3.78
N PHE A 52 21.37 -0.19 -2.78
CA PHE A 52 22.45 -0.89 -2.11
C PHE A 52 22.39 -2.40 -2.36
N VAL A 53 23.54 -2.99 -2.69
CA VAL A 53 23.70 -4.44 -2.84
C VAL A 53 23.46 -5.15 -1.50
N ASP A 54 24.05 -4.61 -0.43
CA ASP A 54 23.89 -5.11 0.93
C ASP A 54 22.44 -4.87 1.44
N PRO A 55 21.70 -5.93 1.82
CA PRO A 55 20.28 -5.79 2.17
C PRO A 55 20.06 -4.95 3.41
N GLN A 56 20.93 -5.05 4.41
CA GLN A 56 20.81 -4.27 5.65
C GLN A 56 20.98 -2.77 5.39
N SER A 57 21.96 -2.42 4.55
CA SER A 57 22.20 -1.06 4.09
C SER A 57 21.03 -0.53 3.25
N ALA A 58 20.44 -1.36 2.40
CA ALA A 58 19.25 -1.00 1.63
C ALA A 58 18.06 -0.67 2.54
N ILE A 59 17.79 -1.49 3.56
CA ILE A 59 16.71 -1.25 4.53
C ILE A 59 16.99 0.01 5.36
N LEU A 60 18.23 0.23 5.79
CA LEU A 60 18.61 1.45 6.51
C LEU A 60 18.45 2.70 5.63
N HIS A 61 18.85 2.62 4.36
CA HIS A 61 18.66 3.72 3.43
C HIS A 61 17.17 4.00 3.18
N PHE A 62 16.39 2.94 2.97
CA PHE A 62 14.94 3.04 2.83
C PHE A 62 14.27 3.75 4.01
N THR A 63 14.57 3.33 5.24
CA THR A 63 14.00 3.94 6.46
C THR A 63 14.39 5.41 6.61
N LYS A 64 15.65 5.77 6.28
CA LYS A 64 16.09 7.18 6.24
C LYS A 64 15.33 7.98 5.20
N SER A 65 15.19 7.46 3.98
CA SER A 65 14.48 8.10 2.88
C SER A 65 12.99 8.28 3.18
N ALA A 66 12.32 7.30 3.79
CA ALA A 66 10.94 7.43 4.24
C ALA A 66 10.81 8.47 5.38
N SER A 67 11.72 8.43 6.36
CA SER A 67 11.71 9.36 7.50
C SER A 67 11.98 10.81 7.09
N TYR A 68 12.75 11.02 6.02
CA TYR A 68 13.00 12.35 5.46
C TYR A 68 11.72 13.09 5.04
N PHE A 69 10.69 12.34 4.61
CA PHE A 69 9.43 12.93 4.18
C PHE A 69 8.49 13.29 5.33
N LEU A 70 8.66 12.72 6.53
CA LEU A 70 7.82 12.99 7.71
C LEU A 70 7.66 14.49 8.01
N PRO A 71 8.73 15.29 8.21
CA PRO A 71 8.60 16.71 8.56
C PRO A 71 8.03 17.59 7.43
N ARG A 72 7.88 17.05 6.22
CA ARG A 72 7.42 17.78 5.02
C ARG A 72 6.12 17.19 4.43
N SER A 73 5.50 16.30 5.18
CA SER A 73 4.27 15.61 4.80
C SER A 73 3.05 16.34 5.37
N ASP A 74 1.93 16.27 4.66
CA ASP A 74 0.64 16.60 5.29
C ASP A 74 0.30 15.55 6.36
N ALA A 75 -0.67 15.85 7.23
CA ALA A 75 -1.01 14.99 8.38
C ALA A 75 -1.27 13.53 7.97
N LYS A 76 -1.99 13.31 6.86
CA LYS A 76 -2.34 11.96 6.40
C LYS A 76 -1.17 11.22 5.75
N LEU A 77 -0.33 11.91 5.00
CA LEU A 77 0.92 11.33 4.51
C LEU A 77 1.88 11.01 5.68
N SER A 78 1.87 11.80 6.76
CA SER A 78 2.63 11.49 7.99
C SER A 78 2.13 10.20 8.62
N ASP A 79 0.81 10.02 8.77
CA ASP A 79 0.19 8.78 9.30
C ASP A 79 0.64 7.56 8.49
N TYR A 80 0.55 7.63 7.15
CA TYR A 80 1.03 6.60 6.24
C TYR A 80 2.51 6.27 6.46
N LEU A 81 3.37 7.29 6.50
CA LEU A 81 4.82 7.10 6.65
C LEU A 81 5.19 6.51 8.03
N GLN A 82 4.51 6.92 9.10
CA GLN A 82 4.69 6.35 10.42
C GLN A 82 4.27 4.87 10.46
N MET A 83 3.12 4.54 9.88
CA MET A 83 2.66 3.16 9.78
C MET A 83 3.61 2.30 8.94
N LEU A 84 4.10 2.83 7.81
CA LEU A 84 5.10 2.17 6.97
C LEU A 84 6.37 1.86 7.78
N LEU A 85 6.92 2.86 8.48
CA LEU A 85 8.12 2.68 9.32
C LEU A 85 7.88 1.67 10.44
N SER A 86 6.71 1.69 11.07
CA SER A 86 6.32 0.71 12.10
C SER A 86 6.27 -0.72 11.54
N LYS A 87 5.66 -0.91 10.36
CA LYS A 87 5.61 -2.20 9.67
C LYS A 87 7.01 -2.67 9.24
N VAL A 88 7.88 -1.78 8.79
CA VAL A 88 9.29 -2.11 8.51
C VAL A 88 10.02 -2.54 9.77
N GLN A 89 9.85 -1.83 10.89
CA GLN A 89 10.45 -2.24 12.17
C GLN A 89 9.91 -3.58 12.68
N LYS A 90 8.63 -3.89 12.44
CA LYS A 90 8.05 -5.21 12.72
C LYS A 90 8.75 -6.28 11.86
N ILE A 91 8.89 -6.07 10.56
CA ILE A 91 9.58 -7.01 9.66
C ILE A 91 11.02 -7.25 10.12
N GLN A 92 11.78 -6.20 10.47
CA GLN A 92 13.16 -6.34 10.95
C GLN A 92 13.30 -7.06 12.29
N ARG A 93 12.24 -7.09 13.11
CA ARG A 93 12.22 -7.84 14.38
C ARG A 93 11.86 -9.30 14.19
N GLU A 94 10.97 -9.59 13.23
CA GLU A 94 10.45 -10.93 12.97
C GLU A 94 11.33 -11.74 12.00
N GLU A 95 12.07 -11.07 11.12
CA GLU A 95 12.89 -11.70 10.09
C GLU A 95 14.37 -11.48 10.38
N SER A 96 15.08 -12.58 10.69
CA SER A 96 16.50 -12.56 10.98
C SER A 96 17.37 -12.50 9.73
N ASP A 97 16.85 -12.94 8.57
CA ASP A 97 17.56 -12.85 7.29
C ASP A 97 17.35 -11.47 6.64
N PRO A 98 18.40 -10.63 6.51
CA PRO A 98 18.30 -9.31 5.91
C PRO A 98 17.80 -9.33 4.45
N GLU A 99 18.12 -10.37 3.68
CA GLU A 99 17.67 -10.52 2.29
C GLU A 99 16.16 -10.74 2.26
N LYS A 100 15.67 -11.66 3.08
CA LYS A 100 14.24 -11.93 3.23
C LYS A 100 13.48 -10.74 3.81
N ALA A 101 14.06 -10.01 4.77
CA ALA A 101 13.48 -8.78 5.30
C ALA A 101 13.34 -7.71 4.22
N ARG A 102 14.40 -7.49 3.40
CA ARG A 102 14.37 -6.57 2.26
C ARG A 102 13.25 -6.94 1.29
N GLU A 103 13.13 -8.22 0.96
CA GLU A 103 12.10 -8.73 0.07
C GLU A 103 10.70 -8.53 0.63
N ARG A 104 10.45 -8.82 1.93
CA ARG A 104 9.16 -8.55 2.58
C ARG A 104 8.77 -7.08 2.48
N ILE A 105 9.71 -6.17 2.75
CA ILE A 105 9.49 -4.72 2.65
C ILE A 105 9.18 -4.33 1.20
N ARG A 106 9.89 -4.92 0.24
CA ARG A 106 9.66 -4.69 -1.20
C ARG A 106 8.24 -5.09 -1.61
N TYR A 107 7.77 -6.27 -1.20
CA TYR A 107 6.42 -6.73 -1.50
C TYR A 107 5.36 -5.87 -0.78
N LEU A 108 5.55 -5.51 0.48
CA LEU A 108 4.65 -4.63 1.23
C LEU A 108 4.38 -3.31 0.49
N ILE A 109 5.45 -2.66 0.03
CA ILE A 109 5.35 -1.37 -0.69
C ILE A 109 4.84 -1.59 -2.11
N GLY A 110 5.23 -2.71 -2.74
CA GLY A 110 4.77 -3.10 -4.07
C GLY A 110 3.26 -3.26 -4.13
N TYR A 111 2.68 -4.07 -3.24
CA TYR A 111 1.24 -4.25 -3.11
C TYR A 111 0.54 -2.94 -2.76
N SER A 112 1.01 -2.21 -1.77
CA SER A 112 0.42 -0.91 -1.40
C SER A 112 0.34 0.04 -2.60
N ASN A 113 1.46 0.20 -3.34
CA ASN A 113 1.49 1.04 -4.55
C ASN A 113 0.57 0.53 -5.66
N TRP A 114 0.56 -0.77 -5.91
CA TRP A 114 -0.28 -1.37 -6.93
C TRP A 114 -1.77 -1.20 -6.62
N SER A 115 -2.18 -1.48 -5.39
CA SER A 115 -3.57 -1.34 -4.94
C SER A 115 -4.01 0.12 -4.97
N MET A 116 -3.14 1.07 -4.62
CA MET A 116 -3.41 2.52 -4.77
C MET A 116 -3.71 2.90 -6.21
N ASP A 117 -2.87 2.48 -7.16
CA ASP A 117 -3.02 2.79 -8.58
C ASP A 117 -4.27 2.11 -9.17
N ALA A 118 -4.53 0.86 -8.77
CA ALA A 118 -5.71 0.10 -9.19
C ALA A 118 -7.00 0.76 -8.71
N VAL A 119 -7.08 1.18 -7.44
CA VAL A 119 -8.26 1.90 -6.90
C VAL A 119 -8.50 3.21 -7.65
N CYS A 120 -7.44 3.99 -7.93
CA CYS A 120 -7.58 5.22 -8.72
C CYS A 120 -8.15 4.96 -10.11
N ASN A 121 -7.68 3.90 -10.78
CA ASN A 121 -8.20 3.50 -12.09
C ASN A 121 -9.66 3.05 -12.01
N ILE A 122 -10.02 2.23 -11.02
CA ILE A 122 -11.40 1.78 -10.81
C ILE A 122 -12.33 2.98 -10.57
N PHE A 123 -11.91 3.94 -9.75
CA PHE A 123 -12.70 5.15 -9.49
C PHE A 123 -12.90 5.99 -10.75
N GLY A 124 -11.90 6.08 -11.63
CA GLY A 124 -11.98 6.84 -12.88
C GLY A 124 -12.82 6.16 -13.98
N MET A 125 -12.83 4.83 -14.05
CA MET A 125 -13.51 4.08 -15.12
C MET A 125 -14.97 3.75 -14.83
N SER A 126 -15.40 3.83 -13.56
CA SER A 126 -16.72 3.36 -13.15
C SER A 126 -17.78 4.46 -13.21
N ALA A 127 -18.92 4.17 -13.82
CA ALA A 127 -20.02 5.12 -13.98
C ALA A 127 -20.88 5.27 -12.72
N SER A 128 -20.83 4.32 -11.79
CA SER A 128 -21.63 4.31 -10.56
C SER A 128 -20.86 3.76 -9.36
N ASP A 129 -21.34 4.05 -8.15
CA ASP A 129 -20.77 3.51 -6.91
C ASP A 129 -20.90 1.99 -6.82
N GLN A 130 -21.98 1.44 -7.39
CA GLN A 130 -22.17 -0.01 -7.50
C GLN A 130 -21.06 -0.66 -8.35
N GLN A 131 -20.75 -0.08 -9.53
CA GLN A 131 -19.67 -0.58 -10.38
C GLN A 131 -18.29 -0.44 -9.72
N VAL A 132 -18.06 0.65 -8.96
CA VAL A 132 -16.83 0.77 -8.17
C VAL A 132 -16.74 -0.36 -7.16
N ARG A 133 -17.81 -0.58 -6.37
CA ARG A 133 -17.84 -1.60 -5.33
C ARG A 133 -17.57 -3.00 -5.90
N GLU A 134 -18.24 -3.36 -7.00
CA GLU A 134 -18.05 -4.65 -7.68
C GLU A 134 -16.62 -4.86 -8.16
N ARG A 135 -16.01 -3.83 -8.77
CA ARG A 135 -14.63 -3.91 -9.27
C ARG A 135 -13.60 -3.96 -8.15
N VAL A 136 -13.78 -3.15 -7.10
CA VAL A 136 -12.91 -3.22 -5.91
C VAL A 136 -13.04 -4.57 -5.24
N HIS A 137 -14.27 -5.09 -5.06
CA HIS A 137 -14.49 -6.42 -4.51
C HIS A 137 -13.81 -7.51 -5.35
N THR A 138 -13.95 -7.47 -6.67
CA THR A 138 -13.28 -8.44 -7.56
C THR A 138 -11.76 -8.42 -7.39
N MET A 139 -11.16 -7.23 -7.33
CA MET A 139 -9.72 -7.05 -7.13
C MET A 139 -9.27 -7.58 -5.77
N VAL A 140 -9.90 -7.15 -4.68
CA VAL A 140 -9.56 -7.55 -3.31
C VAL A 140 -9.78 -9.05 -3.11
N ASN A 141 -10.90 -9.59 -3.61
CA ASN A 141 -11.20 -11.02 -3.51
C ASN A 141 -10.14 -11.87 -4.23
N ALA A 142 -9.72 -11.47 -5.44
CA ALA A 142 -8.69 -12.19 -6.16
C ALA A 142 -7.36 -12.26 -5.39
N GLU A 143 -7.01 -11.23 -4.62
CA GLU A 143 -5.79 -11.22 -3.81
C GLU A 143 -5.94 -12.01 -2.50
N LEU A 144 -7.09 -11.89 -1.83
CA LEU A 144 -7.33 -12.52 -0.54
C LEU A 144 -7.67 -14.02 -0.65
N ASP A 145 -8.22 -14.46 -1.78
CA ASP A 145 -8.45 -15.88 -2.11
C ASP A 145 -7.13 -16.66 -2.18
N LEU A 146 -6.06 -16.05 -2.73
CA LEU A 146 -4.73 -16.68 -2.82
C LEU A 146 -4.10 -16.99 -1.45
N ILE A 147 -4.60 -16.36 -0.38
CA ILE A 147 -4.07 -16.44 0.98
C ILE A 147 -5.10 -16.93 2.01
N ASP A 148 -6.24 -17.49 1.57
CA ASP A 148 -7.34 -17.97 2.43
C ASP A 148 -7.83 -16.91 3.45
N ARG A 149 -8.04 -15.67 2.97
CA ARG A 149 -8.48 -14.51 3.77
C ARG A 149 -9.75 -13.85 3.21
N GLU A 150 -10.61 -14.58 2.54
CA GLU A 150 -11.83 -14.07 1.89
C GLU A 150 -12.77 -13.36 2.88
N LYS A 151 -12.75 -13.76 4.16
CA LYS A 151 -13.50 -13.10 5.24
C LYS A 151 -13.17 -11.61 5.42
N ASP A 152 -11.99 -11.16 4.98
CA ASP A 152 -11.52 -9.79 5.16
C ASP A 152 -11.90 -8.90 3.94
N VAL A 153 -12.43 -9.48 2.85
CA VAL A 153 -12.76 -8.78 1.60
C VAL A 153 -13.74 -7.63 1.85
N ASP A 154 -14.90 -7.93 2.43
CA ASP A 154 -15.95 -6.92 2.64
C ASP A 154 -15.47 -5.76 3.52
N ILE A 155 -14.66 -6.07 4.53
CA ILE A 155 -14.10 -5.06 5.45
C ILE A 155 -13.18 -4.10 4.68
N ILE A 156 -12.30 -4.62 3.83
CA ILE A 156 -11.39 -3.81 3.03
C ILE A 156 -12.17 -3.00 1.98
N VAL A 157 -13.11 -3.64 1.28
CA VAL A 157 -13.97 -2.99 0.28
C VAL A 157 -14.72 -1.82 0.92
N ASP A 158 -15.34 -2.01 2.08
CA ASP A 158 -16.08 -0.95 2.78
C ASP A 158 -15.18 0.22 3.17
N LYS A 159 -13.95 -0.04 3.62
CA LYS A 159 -12.98 1.01 3.94
C LYS A 159 -12.55 1.78 2.69
N ILE A 160 -12.31 1.09 1.57
CA ILE A 160 -11.98 1.73 0.28
C ILE A 160 -13.16 2.58 -0.23
N MET A 161 -14.40 2.07 -0.14
CA MET A 161 -15.58 2.79 -0.61
C MET A 161 -15.80 4.12 0.15
N LYS A 162 -15.41 4.20 1.43
CA LYS A 162 -15.46 5.45 2.21
C LYS A 162 -14.57 6.55 1.64
N TRP A 163 -13.51 6.23 0.90
CA TRP A 163 -12.71 7.24 0.20
C TRP A 163 -13.52 8.02 -0.83
N LYS A 164 -14.52 7.38 -1.45
CA LYS A 164 -15.40 8.06 -2.41
C LYS A 164 -16.44 8.94 -1.69
N SER A 165 -17.01 8.44 -0.59
CA SER A 165 -18.01 9.17 0.21
C SER A 165 -17.45 10.42 0.89
N ASN A 166 -16.16 10.43 1.23
CA ASN A 166 -15.48 11.56 1.87
C ASN A 166 -15.02 12.64 0.88
N ASN A 167 -15.40 12.56 -0.40
CA ASN A 167 -15.05 13.58 -1.40
C ASN A 167 -16.21 14.59 -1.56
N PRO A 168 -16.18 15.77 -0.90
CA PRO A 168 -17.30 16.72 -0.87
C PRO A 168 -17.58 17.41 -2.22
N ARG A 169 -16.87 17.06 -3.29
CA ARG A 169 -17.07 17.62 -4.64
C ARG A 169 -17.81 16.69 -5.60
N GLY A 170 -18.45 15.64 -5.08
CA GLY A 170 -19.29 14.70 -5.83
C GLY A 170 -20.79 15.00 -5.80
N ARG A 171 -21.19 16.27 -5.68
CA ARG A 171 -22.56 16.75 -5.96
C ARG A 171 -22.47 17.93 -6.92
#